data_AF-A0A7W0L0E4-F1
#
_entry.id   AF-A0A7W0L0E4-F1
#
_cell.length_a   1.000
_cell.length_b   1.000
_cell.length_c   1.000
_cell.angle_alpha   90.00
_cell.angle_beta   90.00
_cell.angle_gamma   90.00
#
_symmetry.space_group_name_H-M   'P 1'
#
loop_
_entity.id
_entity.type
_entity.pdbx_description
1 polymer ?
#
loop_
_entity_poly.entity_id
_entity_poly.type
_entity_poly.pdbx_seq_one_letter_code
_entity_poly.pdbx_strand_id
1 'polypeptide(L)'
;YHTLEIRRLTGLLTQMPRLGWILGMCAMASLGLPGLAGFWGEFPAILSAYQPLEAAGLSEGLFRTLMVLAALGTVFAAAYLLWLYQRTAFGEPNPEFMATPHAVGADVNDEHAGNREIHDVSVTEWMAWTPMLVLIVVLGVYPQVLFKVLDPGVTQLVDRLAGHLAP
;
A
#
# COMPACT_ATOMS: atom_id res chain seq x y z
N TYR A 1 17.36 -8.36 -8.60
CA TYR A 1 17.56 -9.57 -7.78
C TYR A 1 16.67 -10.69 -8.28
N HIS A 2 17.21 -11.88 -8.57
CA HIS A 2 16.40 -13.08 -8.83
C HIS A 2 16.15 -13.87 -7.54
N THR A 3 15.84 -13.17 -6.45
CA THR A 3 15.51 -13.77 -5.15
C THR A 3 14.40 -12.97 -4.48
N LEU A 4 13.47 -13.67 -3.85
CA LEU A 4 12.39 -13.12 -3.02
C LEU A 4 12.68 -13.32 -1.52
N GLU A 5 13.88 -13.79 -1.19
CA GLU A 5 14.28 -14.04 0.19
C GLU A 5 14.67 -12.73 0.88
N ILE A 6 13.79 -12.24 1.76
CA ILE A 6 13.97 -10.97 2.50
C ILE A 6 15.33 -10.89 3.21
N ARG A 7 15.85 -12.03 3.70
CA ARG A 7 17.16 -12.07 4.39
C ARG A 7 18.34 -11.72 3.48
N ARG A 8 18.19 -11.88 2.17
CA ARG A 8 19.24 -11.60 1.17
C ARG A 8 19.05 -10.24 0.51
N LEU A 9 17.85 -9.70 0.53
CA LEU A 9 17.52 -8.36 0.07
C LEU A 9 17.75 -7.37 1.22
N THR A 10 18.90 -6.70 1.23
CA THR A 10 19.26 -5.70 2.26
C THR A 10 20.11 -4.58 1.63
N GLY A 11 20.12 -3.39 2.23
CA GLY A 11 20.88 -2.25 1.72
C GLY A 11 20.35 -1.65 0.42
N LEU A 12 19.05 -1.82 0.12
CA LEU A 12 18.44 -1.32 -1.11
C LEU A 12 18.59 0.20 -1.25
N LEU A 13 18.52 0.98 -0.17
CA LEU A 13 18.72 2.44 -0.24
C LEU A 13 20.15 2.83 -0.66
N THR A 14 21.12 1.96 -0.42
CA THR A 14 22.52 2.18 -0.81
C THR A 14 22.78 1.73 -2.25
N GLN A 15 22.22 0.60 -2.67
CA GLN A 15 22.43 0.06 -4.03
C GLN A 15 21.50 0.69 -5.08
N MET A 16 20.25 0.96 -4.72
CA MET A 16 19.19 1.48 -5.59
C MET A 16 18.35 2.52 -4.84
N PRO A 17 18.92 3.71 -4.57
CA PRO A 17 18.28 4.72 -3.74
C PRO A 17 16.90 5.11 -4.25
N ARG A 18 16.69 5.24 -5.57
CA ARG A 18 15.38 5.64 -6.11
C ARG A 18 14.34 4.56 -5.86
N LEU A 19 14.67 3.30 -6.15
CA LEU A 19 13.74 2.20 -5.90
C LEU A 19 13.44 2.06 -4.41
N GLY A 20 14.46 2.19 -3.55
CA GLY A 20 14.28 2.18 -2.10
C GLY A 20 13.30 3.26 -1.60
N TRP A 21 13.40 4.47 -2.16
CA TRP A 21 12.44 5.54 -1.86
C TRP A 21 11.03 5.26 -2.36
N ILE A 22 10.87 4.72 -3.57
CA ILE A 22 9.57 4.35 -4.11
C ILE A 22 8.92 3.29 -3.22
N LEU A 23 9.67 2.25 -2.85
CA LEU A 23 9.21 1.21 -1.92
C LEU A 23 8.79 1.82 -0.58
N GLY A 24 9.60 2.73 -0.03
CA GLY A 24 9.29 3.44 1.21
C GLY A 24 7.99 4.24 1.11
N MET A 25 7.82 5.04 0.07
CA MET A 25 6.59 5.81 -0.18
C MET A 25 5.35 4.91 -0.31
N CYS A 26 5.45 3.83 -1.07
CA CYS A 26 4.36 2.86 -1.22
C CYS A 26 4.05 2.14 0.11
N ALA A 27 5.05 1.75 0.89
CA ALA A 27 4.86 1.15 2.20
C ALA A 27 4.17 2.12 3.17
N MET A 28 4.62 3.38 3.20
CA MET A 28 4.01 4.46 3.99
C MET A 28 2.55 4.72 3.59
N ALA A 29 2.26 4.69 2.29
CA ALA A 29 0.89 4.83 1.79
C ALA A 29 0.01 3.65 2.20
N SER A 30 0.55 2.43 2.15
CA SER A 30 -0.17 1.19 2.47
C SER A 30 -0.43 1.00 3.97
N LEU A 31 0.38 1.56 4.86
CA LEU A 31 0.14 1.48 6.30
C LEU A 31 -0.82 2.56 6.82
N GLY A 32 -1.40 3.38 5.92
CA GLY A 32 -2.44 4.33 6.25
C GLY A 32 -1.94 5.60 6.92
N LEU A 33 -0.78 6.15 6.51
CA LEU A 33 -0.33 7.43 7.04
C LEU A 33 -1.27 8.59 6.65
N PRO A 34 -1.66 9.46 7.60
CA PRO A 34 -2.43 10.66 7.29
C PRO A 34 -1.71 11.51 6.24
N GLY A 35 -2.45 11.93 5.21
CA GLY A 35 -1.91 12.69 4.08
C GLY A 35 -1.47 11.84 2.87
N LEU A 36 -1.56 10.51 2.96
CA LEU A 36 -1.42 9.58 1.82
C LEU A 36 -2.76 8.91 1.50
N ALA A 37 -2.92 8.47 0.25
CA ALA A 37 -4.20 7.95 -0.24
C ALA A 37 -4.77 6.76 0.57
N GLY A 38 -3.91 5.85 1.07
CA GLY A 38 -4.36 4.65 1.77
C GLY A 38 -5.12 4.93 3.07
N PHE A 39 -4.79 6.02 3.78
CA PHE A 39 -5.51 6.41 5.01
C PHE A 39 -7.00 6.63 4.77
N TRP A 40 -7.35 7.30 3.67
CA TRP A 40 -8.75 7.62 3.35
C TRP A 40 -9.57 6.42 2.89
N GLY A 41 -8.93 5.32 2.50
CA GLY A 41 -9.60 4.06 2.20
C GLY A 41 -9.94 3.26 3.46
N GLU A 42 -9.03 3.22 4.43
CA GLU A 42 -9.17 2.34 5.61
C GLU A 42 -9.82 3.05 6.81
N PHE A 43 -9.39 4.27 7.14
CA PHE A 43 -9.82 4.94 8.36
C PHE A 43 -11.33 5.27 8.37
N PRO A 44 -11.92 5.89 7.32
CA PRO A 44 -13.35 6.13 7.27
C PRO A 44 -14.17 4.84 7.27
N ALA A 45 -13.66 3.75 6.65
CA ALA A 45 -14.32 2.46 6.65
C ALA A 45 -14.42 1.88 8.07
N ILE A 46 -13.31 1.90 8.83
CA ILE A 46 -13.31 1.48 10.24
C ILE A 46 -14.22 2.40 11.08
N LEU A 47 -14.15 3.72 10.88
CA LEU A 47 -14.97 4.68 11.62
C LEU A 47 -16.47 4.48 11.36
N SER A 48 -16.85 4.11 10.13
CA SER A 48 -18.25 3.86 9.76
C SER A 48 -18.88 2.69 10.56
N ALA A 49 -18.08 1.73 11.02
CA ALA A 49 -18.54 0.63 11.84
C ALA A 49 -18.98 1.06 13.26
N TYR A 50 -18.68 2.28 13.70
CA TYR A 50 -19.13 2.78 14.99
C TYR A 50 -20.65 2.99 15.08
N GLN A 51 -21.25 3.44 13.96
CA GLN A 51 -22.69 3.69 13.78
C GLN A 51 -23.17 2.98 12.51
N PRO A 52 -23.42 1.65 12.57
CA PRO A 52 -23.96 0.91 11.45
C PRO A 52 -25.39 1.38 11.12
N LEU A 53 -25.86 1.07 9.90
CA LEU A 53 -27.19 1.47 9.43
C LEU A 53 -28.30 1.00 10.38
N GLU A 54 -28.87 1.92 11.16
CA GLU A 54 -29.90 1.65 12.16
C GLU A 54 -31.18 1.07 11.53
N ALA A 55 -31.57 1.58 10.35
CA ALA A 55 -32.74 1.14 9.60
C ALA A 55 -32.69 -0.35 9.19
N ALA A 56 -31.51 -0.96 9.18
CA ALA A 56 -31.30 -2.36 8.83
C ALA A 56 -31.32 -3.30 10.05
N GLY A 57 -31.52 -2.78 11.28
CA GLY A 57 -31.52 -3.59 12.50
C GLY A 57 -30.17 -4.28 12.79
N LEU A 58 -29.07 -3.73 12.29
CA LEU A 58 -27.73 -4.31 12.43
C LEU A 58 -27.26 -4.25 13.88
N SER A 59 -26.60 -5.31 14.35
CA SER A 59 -26.08 -5.36 15.73
C SER A 59 -24.89 -4.42 15.90
N GLU A 60 -25.06 -3.35 16.68
CA GLU A 60 -23.97 -2.43 17.05
C GLU A 60 -22.80 -3.16 17.70
N GLY A 61 -23.08 -4.15 18.57
CA GLY A 61 -22.05 -4.90 19.27
C GLY A 61 -21.13 -5.68 18.33
N LEU A 62 -21.71 -6.28 17.28
CA LEU A 62 -20.94 -6.99 16.26
C LEU A 62 -20.06 -6.02 15.47
N PHE A 63 -20.63 -4.92 14.95
CA PHE A 63 -19.88 -3.96 14.15
C PHE A 63 -18.76 -3.28 14.93
N ARG A 64 -18.99 -2.92 16.20
CA ARG A 64 -17.94 -2.37 17.08
C ARG A 64 -16.86 -3.42 17.40
N THR A 65 -17.22 -4.69 17.53
CA THR A 65 -16.22 -5.76 17.69
C THR A 65 -15.36 -5.90 16.42
N LEU A 66 -15.98 -5.89 15.24
CA LEU A 66 -15.27 -5.90 13.96
C LEU A 66 -14.40 -4.66 13.76
N MET A 67 -14.84 -3.48 14.22
CA MET A 67 -14.05 -2.25 14.23
C MET A 67 -12.74 -2.43 15.02
N VAL A 68 -12.82 -3.02 16.22
CA VAL A 68 -11.63 -3.29 17.04
C VAL A 68 -10.71 -4.30 16.35
N LEU A 69 -11.26 -5.37 15.76
CA LEU A 69 -10.47 -6.36 15.02
C LEU A 69 -9.80 -5.74 13.79
N ALA A 70 -10.51 -4.87 13.06
CA ALA A 70 -9.95 -4.15 11.92
C ALA A 70 -8.81 -3.22 12.35
N ALA A 71 -8.98 -2.47 13.45
CA ALA A 71 -7.93 -1.62 14.01
C ALA A 71 -6.69 -2.41 14.46
N LEU A 72 -6.87 -3.63 15.01
CA LEU A 72 -5.74 -4.51 15.31
C LEU A 72 -5.06 -5.02 14.03
N GLY A 73 -5.85 -5.36 13.01
CA GLY A 73 -5.37 -5.77 11.70
C GLY A 73 -4.49 -4.70 11.04
N THR A 74 -4.90 -3.42 11.08
CA THR A 74 -4.10 -2.32 10.54
C THR A 74 -2.79 -2.13 11.29
N VAL A 75 -2.79 -2.29 12.62
CA VAL A 75 -1.56 -2.26 13.43
C VAL A 75 -0.59 -3.38 13.03
N PHE A 76 -1.08 -4.61 12.83
CA PHE A 76 -0.24 -5.72 12.37
C PHE A 76 0.27 -5.53 10.94
N ALA A 77 -0.56 -5.01 10.04
CA ALA A 77 -0.15 -4.67 8.68
C ALA A 77 0.97 -3.62 8.69
N ALA A 78 0.81 -2.54 9.46
CA ALA A 78 1.84 -1.51 9.62
C ALA A 78 3.13 -2.09 10.21
N ALA A 79 3.04 -2.92 11.26
CA ALA A 79 4.20 -3.56 11.87
C ALA A 79 4.97 -4.43 10.86
N TYR A 80 4.26 -5.23 10.06
CA TYR A 80 4.88 -6.06 9.02
C TYR A 80 5.53 -5.23 7.92
N LEU A 81 4.86 -4.19 7.41
CA LEU A 81 5.39 -3.34 6.34
C LEU A 81 6.62 -2.54 6.80
N LEU A 82 6.60 -2.01 8.03
CA LEU A 82 7.76 -1.33 8.61
C LEU A 82 8.91 -2.29 8.82
N TRP A 83 8.64 -3.50 9.31
CA TRP A 83 9.64 -4.54 9.48
C TRP A 83 10.25 -4.98 8.13
N LEU A 84 9.42 -5.13 7.10
CA LEU A 84 9.83 -5.48 5.74
C LEU A 84 10.71 -4.39 5.15
N TYR A 85 10.23 -3.14 5.19
CA TYR A 85 10.96 -1.98 4.71
C TYR A 85 12.28 -1.84 5.46
N GLN A 86 12.29 -2.04 6.78
CA GLN A 86 13.51 -1.92 7.57
C GLN A 86 14.58 -2.94 7.11
N ARG A 87 14.20 -4.21 6.94
CA ARG A 87 15.13 -5.28 6.54
C ARG A 87 15.61 -5.16 5.11
N THR A 88 14.75 -4.69 4.22
CA THR A 88 15.04 -4.61 2.78
C THR A 88 15.76 -3.32 2.39
N ALA A 89 15.35 -2.19 2.96
CA ALA A 89 15.84 -0.87 2.58
C ALA A 89 17.15 -0.48 3.28
N PHE A 90 17.28 -0.76 4.57
CA PHE A 90 18.47 -0.41 5.35
C PHE A 90 19.45 -1.58 5.45
N GLY A 91 20.65 -1.28 5.96
CA GLY A 91 21.74 -2.25 6.17
C GLY A 91 22.85 -2.13 5.15
N GLU A 92 23.90 -2.92 5.36
CA GLU A 92 24.99 -3.05 4.39
C GLU A 92 24.55 -4.00 3.26
N PRO A 93 24.79 -3.63 1.99
CA PRO A 93 24.46 -4.51 0.89
C PRO A 93 25.19 -5.85 0.98
N ASN A 94 24.49 -6.93 0.68
CA ASN A 94 25.06 -8.26 0.75
C ASN A 94 26.19 -8.42 -0.30
N PRO A 95 27.39 -8.89 0.07
CA PRO A 95 28.53 -9.03 -0.86
C PRO A 95 28.22 -9.82 -2.13
N GLU A 96 27.29 -10.78 -2.05
CA GLU A 96 26.75 -11.53 -3.18
C GLU A 96 26.23 -10.64 -4.32
N PHE A 97 25.67 -9.48 -3.97
CA PHE A 97 25.12 -8.50 -4.92
C PHE A 97 25.98 -7.23 -5.04
N MET A 98 27.16 -7.21 -4.42
CA MET A 98 28.14 -6.14 -4.58
C MET A 98 29.13 -6.44 -5.72
N ALA A 99 29.43 -7.71 -5.97
CA ALA A 99 30.41 -8.14 -6.97
C ALA A 99 29.85 -8.19 -8.40
N THR A 100 28.53 -8.27 -8.55
CA THR A 100 27.88 -8.26 -9.85
C THR A 100 26.68 -7.34 -9.82
N PRO A 101 26.58 -6.46 -10.81
CA PRO A 101 25.49 -5.54 -10.84
C PRO A 101 24.19 -6.37 -11.24
N HIS A 102 23.15 -6.53 -10.41
CA HIS A 102 21.86 -7.19 -10.73
C HIS A 102 20.65 -6.24 -10.85
N ALA A 103 20.07 -6.11 -12.04
CA ALA A 103 18.84 -5.33 -12.25
C ALA A 103 17.70 -5.76 -11.31
N VAL A 104 16.92 -4.79 -10.84
CA VAL A 104 15.64 -5.02 -10.18
C VAL A 104 14.55 -4.40 -11.04
N GLY A 105 13.98 -5.22 -11.93
CA GLY A 105 12.89 -4.77 -12.78
C GLY A 105 12.50 -5.77 -13.87
N ALA A 106 11.25 -6.22 -13.82
CA ALA A 106 10.36 -6.58 -14.93
C ALA A 106 10.52 -7.86 -15.79
N ASP A 107 11.51 -8.74 -15.62
CA ASP A 107 11.57 -9.96 -16.45
C ASP A 107 11.46 -11.26 -15.63
N VAL A 108 10.27 -11.90 -15.68
CA VAL A 108 10.04 -13.28 -15.20
C VAL A 108 10.52 -14.33 -16.22
N ASN A 109 11.00 -13.94 -17.40
CA ASN A 109 11.23 -14.85 -18.52
C ASN A 109 12.56 -14.64 -19.27
N ASP A 110 13.71 -14.61 -18.59
CA ASP A 110 14.99 -14.55 -19.33
C ASP A 110 16.09 -15.48 -18.78
N GLU A 111 16.13 -16.68 -19.39
CA GLU A 111 16.99 -17.84 -19.13
C GLU A 111 18.42 -17.68 -19.68
N HIS A 112 19.03 -16.48 -19.56
CA HIS A 112 20.43 -16.28 -19.94
C HIS A 112 21.23 -15.65 -18.80
N ALA A 113 21.86 -16.52 -18.03
CA ALA A 113 22.86 -16.19 -17.03
C ALA A 113 24.12 -15.61 -17.71
N GLY A 114 24.28 -14.29 -17.63
CA GLY A 114 25.49 -13.61 -18.07
C GLY A 114 25.49 -12.15 -17.66
N ASN A 115 26.26 -11.81 -16.63
CA ASN A 115 26.83 -10.48 -16.37
C ASN A 115 25.89 -9.28 -16.55
N ARG A 116 24.79 -9.22 -15.77
CA ARG A 116 23.88 -8.07 -15.81
C ARG A 116 24.43 -6.93 -14.95
N GLU A 117 23.80 -5.74 -14.94
CA GLU A 117 24.14 -4.60 -14.07
C GLU A 117 22.98 -4.20 -13.09
N ILE A 118 23.21 -3.84 -11.80
CA ILE A 118 22.24 -3.26 -10.84
C ILE A 118 22.13 -1.84 -11.34
N HIS A 119 21.26 -1.65 -12.31
CA HIS A 119 20.76 -0.32 -12.59
C HIS A 119 19.64 -0.03 -11.62
N ASP A 120 19.73 1.14 -10.99
CA ASP A 120 18.58 1.74 -10.30
C ASP A 120 17.46 2.01 -11.31
N VAL A 121 16.33 2.55 -10.83
CA VAL A 121 15.14 2.83 -11.64
C VAL A 121 15.49 3.54 -12.96
N SER A 122 15.19 2.85 -14.06
CA SER A 122 15.34 3.33 -15.43
C SER A 122 14.25 4.34 -15.79
N VAL A 123 14.42 5.07 -16.91
CA VAL A 123 13.49 6.14 -17.30
C VAL A 123 12.07 5.62 -17.55
N THR A 124 11.95 4.44 -18.15
CA THR A 124 10.66 3.79 -18.43
C THR A 124 9.94 3.39 -17.14
N GLU A 125 10.66 2.82 -16.18
CA GLU A 125 10.11 2.47 -14.86
C GLU A 125 9.70 3.73 -14.10
N TRP A 126 10.51 4.79 -14.19
CA TRP A 126 10.19 6.06 -13.54
C TRP A 126 8.89 6.67 -14.08
N MET A 127 8.71 6.64 -15.40
CA MET A 127 7.45 7.05 -16.03
C MET A 127 6.25 6.21 -15.57
N ALA A 128 6.44 4.92 -15.31
CA ALA A 128 5.38 4.04 -14.80
C ALA A 128 5.02 4.32 -13.33
N TRP A 129 6.03 4.57 -12.48
CA TRP A 129 5.83 4.84 -11.05
C TRP A 129 5.27 6.24 -10.76
N THR A 130 5.68 7.24 -11.53
CA THR A 130 5.30 8.64 -11.32
C THR A 130 3.80 8.88 -11.18
N PRO A 131 2.92 8.43 -12.10
CA PRO A 131 1.49 8.69 -11.97
C PRO A 131 0.91 8.07 -10.70
N MET A 132 1.39 6.88 -10.31
CA MET A 132 0.98 6.21 -9.07
C MET A 132 1.37 7.04 -7.84
N LEU A 133 2.63 7.47 -7.75
CA LEU A 133 3.15 8.24 -6.62
C LEU A 133 2.47 9.61 -6.51
N VAL A 134 2.24 10.27 -7.64
CA VAL A 134 1.50 11.54 -7.69
C VAL A 134 0.08 11.33 -7.19
N LEU A 135 -0.63 10.30 -7.65
CA LEU A 135 -2.00 10.00 -7.19
C LEU A 135 -2.05 9.69 -5.70
N ILE A 136 -1.08 8.94 -5.16
CA ILE A 136 -0.98 8.65 -3.72
C ILE A 136 -0.96 9.95 -2.90
N VAL A 137 -0.18 10.94 -3.33
CA VAL A 137 -0.05 12.22 -2.62
C VAL A 137 -1.27 13.10 -2.86
N VAL A 138 -1.70 13.25 -4.13
CA VAL A 138 -2.84 14.11 -4.48
C VAL A 138 -4.13 13.66 -3.79
N LEU A 139 -4.44 12.36 -3.83
CA LEU A 139 -5.62 11.82 -3.15
C LEU A 139 -5.44 11.78 -1.62
N GLY A 140 -4.20 11.68 -1.15
CA GLY A 140 -3.88 11.77 0.27
C GLY A 140 -4.13 13.17 0.86
N VAL A 141 -3.77 14.22 0.11
CA VAL A 141 -3.93 15.62 0.53
C VAL A 141 -5.34 16.13 0.20
N TYR A 142 -5.90 15.76 -0.95
CA TYR A 142 -7.21 16.22 -1.42
C TYR A 142 -8.13 15.03 -1.78
N PRO A 143 -8.63 14.29 -0.76
CA PRO A 143 -9.46 13.10 -0.97
C PRO A 143 -10.86 13.41 -1.51
N GLN A 144 -11.30 14.67 -1.42
CA GLN A 144 -12.63 15.10 -1.87
C GLN A 144 -12.89 14.82 -3.36
N VAL A 145 -11.85 14.75 -4.19
CA VAL A 145 -12.00 14.39 -5.62
C VAL A 145 -12.56 12.98 -5.75
N LEU A 146 -12.08 12.07 -4.90
CA LEU A 146 -12.54 10.67 -4.89
C LEU A 146 -13.95 10.57 -4.31
N PHE A 147 -14.20 11.19 -3.15
CA PHE A 147 -15.51 11.11 -2.49
C PHE A 147 -16.64 11.70 -3.34
N LYS A 148 -16.42 12.83 -4.04
CA LYS A 148 -17.43 13.40 -4.95
C LYS A 148 -17.92 12.44 -6.04
N VAL A 149 -17.07 11.49 -6.45
CA VAL A 149 -17.43 10.48 -7.45
C VAL A 149 -18.11 9.27 -6.80
N LEU A 150 -17.66 8.87 -5.61
CA LEU A 150 -18.16 7.69 -4.90
C LEU A 150 -19.49 7.95 -4.18
N ASP A 151 -19.62 9.09 -3.49
CA ASP A 151 -20.75 9.40 -2.60
C ASP A 151 -22.10 9.23 -3.30
N PRO A 152 -22.35 9.75 -4.52
CA PRO A 152 -23.66 9.59 -5.17
C PRO A 152 -24.04 8.13 -5.44
N GLY A 153 -23.06 7.28 -5.75
CA GLY A 153 -23.26 5.86 -5.97
C GLY A 153 -23.53 5.10 -4.67
N VAL A 154 -22.75 5.42 -3.63
CA VAL A 154 -22.91 4.81 -2.30
C VAL A 154 -24.24 5.21 -1.67
N THR A 155 -24.62 6.48 -1.73
CA THR A 155 -25.92 6.95 -1.19
C THR A 155 -27.10 6.24 -1.86
N GLN A 156 -27.09 6.12 -3.20
CA GLN A 156 -28.14 5.37 -3.90
C GLN A 156 -28.21 3.90 -3.49
N LEU A 157 -27.06 3.26 -3.23
CA LEU A 157 -27.01 1.88 -2.78
C LEU A 157 -27.58 1.75 -1.34
N VAL A 158 -27.17 2.65 -0.45
CA VAL A 158 -27.65 2.69 0.93
C VAL A 158 -29.15 2.95 0.98
N ASP A 159 -29.67 3.90 0.19
CA ASP A 159 -31.10 4.20 0.12
C ASP A 159 -31.92 3.01 -0.37
N ARG A 160 -31.43 2.28 -1.38
CA ARG A 160 -32.09 1.07 -1.88
C ARG A 160 -32.10 -0.06 -0.85
N LEU A 161 -30.98 -0.26 -0.13
CA LEU A 161 -30.88 -1.26 0.93
C LEU A 161 -31.78 -0.89 2.11
N ALA A 162 -31.78 0.37 2.53
CA ALA A 162 -32.65 0.88 3.57
C ALA A 162 -34.13 0.72 3.19
N GLY A 163 -34.50 1.03 1.94
CA GLY A 163 -35.87 0.85 1.45
C GLY A 163 -36.34 -0.60 1.34
N HIS A 164 -35.42 -1.57 1.19
CA HIS A 164 -35.74 -3.00 1.21
C HIS A 164 -35.81 -3.59 2.62
N LEU A 165 -35.10 -2.99 3.57
CA LEU A 165 -34.98 -3.46 4.95
C LEU A 165 -35.93 -2.72 5.91
N ALA A 166 -36.48 -1.59 5.49
CA ALA A 166 -37.56 -0.90 6.18
C ALA A 166 -38.86 -1.74 6.12
N PRO A 167 -39.58 -1.88 7.24
CA PRO A 167 -40.82 -2.66 7.32
C PRO A 167 -41.97 -2.05 6.51
#